data_AF-A0A167I3W7-F1
#
_entry.id   AF-A0A167I3W7-F1
#
_cell.length_a   1.000
_cell.length_b   1.000
_cell.length_c   1.000
_cell.angle_alpha   90.00
_cell.angle_beta   90.00
_cell.angle_gamma   90.00
#
_symmetry.space_group_name_H-M   'P 1'
#
loop_
_entity.id
_entity.type
_entity.pdbx_description
1 polymer ?
#
loop_
_entity_poly.entity_id
_entity_poly.type
_entity_poly.pdbx_seq_one_letter_code
_entity_poly.pdbx_strand_id
1 'polypeptide(L)'
;FLRKNQRALKLGTLAALDILIKNYSDSLTAAMIDAVLDELPPLISESDMHVSQMAISFLTTLAKVYPSSLSKISGSILNELIGLVRSPLLQGGALSAMLEFFQA
;
A
#
# COMPACT_ATOMS: atom_id res chain seq x y z
N PHE A 1 3.82 12.72 5.53
CA PHE A 1 3.38 12.12 6.80
C PHE A 1 3.84 10.67 6.96
N LEU A 2 3.79 9.87 5.90
CA LEU A 2 4.23 8.46 5.89
C LEU A 2 5.70 8.26 6.30
N ARG A 3 6.60 9.21 5.99
CA ARG A 3 8.00 9.21 6.42
C ARG A 3 8.22 9.43 7.92
N LYS A 4 7.24 9.98 8.66
CA LYS A 4 7.40 10.23 10.10
C LYS A 4 7.28 8.91 10.86
N ASN A 5 8.17 8.68 11.84
CA ASN A 5 8.13 7.48 12.68
C ASN A 5 7.03 7.56 13.77
N GLN A 6 5.80 7.83 13.37
CA GLN A 6 4.64 7.91 14.26
C GLN A 6 3.54 6.99 13.73
N ARG A 7 3.34 5.86 14.40
CA ARG A 7 2.44 4.79 13.95
C ARG A 7 1.01 5.26 13.70
N ALA A 8 0.40 5.96 14.66
CA ALA A 8 -0.97 6.48 14.52
C ALA A 8 -1.14 7.39 13.30
N LEU A 9 -0.11 8.20 13.00
CA LEU A 9 -0.13 9.11 11.87
C LEU A 9 -0.01 8.35 10.53
N LYS A 10 0.83 7.31 10.45
CA LYS A 10 0.92 6.44 9.27
C LYS A 10 -0.42 5.78 8.97
N LEU A 11 -1.04 5.17 9.97
CA LEU A 11 -2.32 4.48 9.84
C LEU A 11 -3.45 5.44 9.44
N GLY A 12 -3.58 6.58 10.11
CA GLY A 12 -4.57 7.60 9.77
C GLY A 12 -4.37 8.16 8.36
N THR A 13 -3.11 8.36 7.94
CA THR A 13 -2.80 8.85 6.58
C THR A 13 -3.17 7.81 5.53
N LEU A 14 -2.82 6.53 5.72
CA LEU A 14 -3.17 5.45 4.78
C LEU A 14 -4.68 5.29 4.66
N ALA A 15 -5.41 5.31 5.78
CA ALA A 15 -6.87 5.25 5.78
C ALA A 15 -7.51 6.45 5.03
N ALA A 16 -6.99 7.65 5.25
CA ALA A 16 -7.46 8.85 4.56
C ALA A 16 -7.20 8.77 3.04
N LEU A 17 -6.00 8.33 2.64
CA LEU A 17 -5.65 8.17 1.22
C LEU A 17 -6.52 7.11 0.53
N ASP A 18 -6.81 6.00 1.21
CA ASP A 18 -7.69 4.95 0.69
C ASP A 18 -9.12 5.47 0.44
N ILE A 19 -9.67 6.25 1.38
CA ILE A 19 -10.98 6.92 1.22
C ILE A 19 -10.93 7.92 0.06
N LEU A 20 -9.86 8.71 -0.05
CA LEU A 20 -9.74 9.71 -1.12
C LEU A 20 -9.71 9.06 -2.50
N ILE A 21 -8.94 7.99 -2.68
CA ILE A 21 -8.87 7.28 -3.96
C ILE A 21 -10.19 6.61 -4.32
N LYS A 22 -10.90 6.03 -3.34
CA LYS A 22 -12.22 5.41 -3.58
C LYS A 22 -13.29 6.40 -4.01
N ASN A 23 -13.28 7.62 -3.48
CA ASN A 23 -14.39 8.57 -3.65
C ASN A 23 -14.08 9.69 -4.66
N TYR A 24 -12.81 9.95 -4.96
CA TYR A 24 -12.39 11.08 -5.81
C TYR A 24 -11.41 10.66 -6.91
N SER A 25 -11.49 9.41 -7.39
CA SER A 25 -10.64 8.84 -8.44
C SER A 25 -10.48 9.75 -9.66
N ASP A 26 -11.57 10.40 -10.07
CA ASP A 26 -11.64 11.21 -11.29
C ASP A 26 -10.88 12.55 -11.17
N SER A 27 -10.59 12.97 -9.94
CA SER A 27 -9.87 14.22 -9.64
C SER A 27 -8.38 13.99 -9.34
N LEU A 28 -7.91 12.74 -9.34
CA LEU A 28 -6.53 12.39 -9.01
C LEU A 28 -5.67 12.38 -10.27
N THR A 29 -4.51 13.04 -10.17
CA THR A 29 -3.51 13.04 -11.24
C THR A 29 -2.49 11.94 -11.02
N ALA A 30 -1.89 11.43 -12.10
CA ALA A 30 -0.82 10.42 -12.02
C ALA A 30 0.30 10.86 -11.09
N ALA A 31 0.72 12.12 -11.15
CA ALA A 31 1.77 12.67 -10.29
C ALA A 31 1.45 12.60 -8.79
N MET A 32 0.17 12.76 -8.41
CA MET A 32 -0.25 12.61 -7.00
C MET A 32 -0.17 11.15 -6.55
N ILE A 33 -0.54 10.21 -7.41
CA ILE A 33 -0.45 8.78 -7.14
C ILE A 33 1.01 8.35 -7.02
N ASP A 34 1.85 8.75 -7.97
CA ASP A 34 3.27 8.42 -8.00
C ASP A 34 4.00 8.92 -6.74
N ALA A 35 3.67 10.14 -6.30
CA ALA A 35 4.23 10.70 -5.07
C ALA A 35 3.84 9.90 -3.81
N VAL A 36 2.68 9.24 -3.79
CA VAL A 36 2.29 8.34 -2.69
C VAL A 36 3.03 7.01 -2.83
N LEU A 37 3.10 6.44 -4.03
CA LEU A 37 3.75 5.16 -4.29
C LEU A 37 5.24 5.18 -3.92
N ASP A 38 5.94 6.28 -4.16
CA ASP A 38 7.35 6.43 -3.77
C ASP A 38 7.57 6.35 -2.23
N GLU A 39 6.52 6.52 -1.43
CA GLU A 39 6.57 6.45 0.04
C GLU A 39 6.19 5.10 0.63
N LEU A 40 5.63 4.18 -0.17
CA LEU A 40 5.10 2.90 0.31
C LEU A 40 6.15 1.82 0.59
N PRO A 41 7.26 1.67 -0.17
CA PRO A 41 8.23 0.61 0.07
C PRO A 41 8.69 0.49 1.54
N PRO A 42 9.09 1.57 2.25
CA PRO A 42 9.52 1.46 3.66
C PRO A 42 8.38 1.15 4.64
N LEU A 43 7.12 1.17 4.19
CA LEU A 43 5.96 0.79 5.00
C LEU A 43 5.64 -0.70 4.89
N ILE A 44 6.13 -1.37 3.85
CA ILE A 44 5.95 -2.81 3.61
C ILE A 44 7.12 -3.52 4.29
N SER A 45 6.98 -3.81 5.58
CA SER A 45 8.00 -4.46 6.40
C SER A 45 7.38 -5.34 7.47
N GLU A 46 8.09 -6.39 7.86
CA GLU A 46 7.69 -7.23 8.98
C GLU A 46 7.78 -6.52 10.35
N SER A 47 8.44 -5.35 10.41
CA SER A 47 8.61 -4.54 11.63
C SER A 47 7.27 -4.01 12.19
N ASP A 48 6.31 -3.68 11.33
CA ASP A 48 4.95 -3.30 11.72
C ASP A 48 3.95 -3.90 10.74
N MET A 49 3.50 -5.12 11.05
CA MET A 49 2.63 -5.91 10.19
C MET A 49 1.26 -5.25 9.94
N HIS A 50 0.77 -4.43 10.87
CA HIS A 50 -0.49 -3.70 10.69
C HIS A 50 -0.32 -2.57 9.67
N VAL A 51 0.78 -1.81 9.76
CA VAL A 51 1.08 -0.77 8.76
C VAL A 51 1.27 -1.39 7.38
N SER A 52 1.98 -2.53 7.30
CA SER A 52 2.12 -3.30 6.06
C SER A 52 0.77 -3.73 5.50
N GLN A 53 -0.10 -4.32 6.33
CA GLN A 53 -1.46 -4.68 5.94
C GLN A 53 -2.21 -3.49 5.33
N MET A 54 -2.20 -2.33 5.98
CA MET A 54 -2.91 -1.14 5.50
C MET A 54 -2.32 -0.60 4.20
N ALA A 55 -0.99 -0.64 4.04
CA ALA A 55 -0.33 -0.26 2.80
C ALA A 55 -0.68 -1.21 1.64
N ILE A 56 -0.75 -2.51 1.91
CA ILE A 56 -1.16 -3.52 0.92
C ILE A 56 -2.63 -3.33 0.54
N SER A 57 -3.54 -3.14 1.50
CA SER A 57 -4.95 -2.86 1.20
C SER A 57 -5.12 -1.59 0.36
N PHE A 58 -4.32 -0.55 0.62
CA PHE A 58 -4.28 0.66 -0.20
C PHE A 58 -3.83 0.37 -1.64
N LEU A 59 -2.78 -0.44 -1.82
CA LEU A 59 -2.33 -0.87 -3.14
C LEU A 59 -3.41 -1.66 -3.89
N THR A 60 -4.15 -2.53 -3.20
CA THR A 60 -5.30 -3.27 -3.77
C THR A 60 -6.38 -2.32 -4.27
N THR A 61 -6.73 -1.29 -3.48
CA THR A 61 -7.67 -0.25 -3.91
C THR A 61 -7.14 0.47 -5.15
N LEU A 62 -5.87 0.85 -5.14
CA LEU A 62 -5.25 1.59 -6.24
C LEU A 62 -5.18 0.78 -7.52
N ALA A 63 -4.86 -0.52 -7.44
CA ALA A 63 -4.86 -1.43 -8.59
C ALA A 63 -6.25 -1.52 -9.25
N LYS A 64 -7.32 -1.56 -8.45
CA LYS A 64 -8.71 -1.65 -8.93
C LYS A 64 -9.22 -0.34 -9.54
N VAL A 65 -8.87 0.79 -8.93
CA VAL A 65 -9.41 2.12 -9.30
C VAL A 65 -8.54 2.82 -10.33
N TYR A 66 -7.23 2.58 -10.33
CA TYR A 66 -6.26 3.23 -11.20
C TYR A 66 -5.21 2.24 -11.76
N PRO A 67 -5.60 1.35 -12.70
CA PRO A 67 -4.73 0.29 -13.24
C PRO A 67 -3.42 0.80 -13.86
N SER A 68 -3.40 2.04 -14.36
CA SER A 68 -2.20 2.67 -14.92
C SER A 68 -1.01 2.74 -13.95
N SER A 69 -1.29 2.76 -12.64
CA SER A 69 -0.28 2.76 -11.58
C SER A 69 0.46 1.43 -11.40
N LEU A 70 -0.04 0.32 -11.96
CA LEU A 70 0.58 -1.00 -11.86
C LEU A 70 2.01 -1.03 -12.40
N SER A 71 2.30 -0.18 -13.39
CA SER A 71 3.64 -0.01 -13.97
C SER A 71 4.69 0.44 -12.94
N LYS A 72 4.29 1.22 -11.94
CA LYS A 72 5.16 1.69 -10.85
C LYS A 72 5.22 0.68 -9.70
N ILE A 73 4.12 -0.02 -9.45
CA ILE A 73 4.01 -1.06 -8.42
C ILE A 73 4.93 -2.25 -8.72
N SER A 74 5.14 -2.59 -10.00
CA SER A 74 6.03 -3.68 -10.42
C SER A 74 7.52 -3.46 -10.08
N GLY A 75 7.91 -2.27 -9.63
CA GLY A 75 9.27 -1.92 -9.23
C GLY A 75 9.62 -2.33 -7.79
N SER A 76 10.07 -1.35 -6.98
CA SER A 76 10.50 -1.57 -5.60
C SER A 76 9.40 -2.15 -4.71
N ILE A 77 8.15 -1.75 -4.93
CA ILE A 77 6.99 -2.19 -4.15
C ILE A 77 6.81 -3.71 -4.28
N LEU A 78 6.82 -4.25 -5.50
CA LEU A 78 6.68 -5.69 -5.71
C LEU A 78 7.82 -6.48 -5.04
N ASN A 79 9.05 -5.97 -5.07
CA ASN A 79 10.17 -6.61 -4.39
C ASN A 79 9.96 -6.67 -2.87
N GLU A 80 9.47 -5.60 -2.24
CA GLU A 80 9.16 -5.60 -0.81
C GLU A 80 7.99 -6.55 -0.48
N LEU A 81 6.97 -6.61 -1.33
CA LEU A 81 5.86 -7.56 -1.15
C LEU A 81 6.35 -9.02 -1.19
N ILE A 82 7.16 -9.38 -2.19
CA ILE A 82 7.74 -10.71 -2.31
C ILE A 82 8.70 -11.01 -1.16
N GLY A 83 9.43 -10.00 -0.66
CA GLY A 83 10.21 -10.09 0.57
C GLY A 83 9.33 -10.43 1.77
N LEU A 84 8.21 -9.72 1.95
CA LEU A 84 7.26 -9.93 3.04
C LEU A 84 6.58 -11.30 2.98
N VAL A 85 6.33 -11.85 1.77
CA VAL A 85 5.80 -13.21 1.58
C VAL A 85 6.69 -14.27 2.22
N ARG A 86 8.00 -14.03 2.32
CA ARG A 86 8.96 -14.94 2.96
C ARG A 86 9.03 -14.78 4.47
N SER A 87 8.38 -13.77 5.04
CA SER A 87 8.40 -13.52 6.47
C SER A 87 7.56 -14.58 7.21
N PRO A 88 8.11 -15.22 8.26
CA PRO A 88 7.32 -16.13 9.10
C PRO A 88 6.25 -15.40 9.92
N LEU A 89 6.29 -14.06 9.97
CA LEU A 89 5.31 -13.22 10.66
C LEU A 89 4.09 -12.89 9.80
N LEU A 90 4.12 -13.21 8.50
CA LEU A 90 2.99 -12.94 7.59
C LEU A 90 1.83 -13.89 7.89
N GLN A 91 0.86 -13.40 8.65
CA GLN A 91 -0.34 -14.15 9.02
C GLN A 91 -1.55 -13.22 9.21
N GLY A 92 -2.74 -13.82 9.34
CA GLY A 92 -3.96 -13.09 9.63
C GLY A 92 -4.29 -12.03 8.58
N GLY A 93 -4.62 -10.81 9.03
CA GLY A 93 -5.08 -9.73 8.15
C GLY A 93 -4.05 -9.29 7.11
N ALA A 94 -2.76 -9.31 7.41
CA ALA A 94 -1.72 -8.97 6.44
C ALA A 94 -1.60 -10.02 5.33
N LEU A 95 -1.76 -11.30 5.67
CA LEU A 95 -1.80 -12.38 4.68
C LEU A 95 -3.05 -12.26 3.80
N SER A 96 -4.22 -12.01 4.39
CA SER A 96 -5.45 -11.78 3.62
C SER A 96 -5.30 -10.60 2.65
N ALA A 97 -4.77 -9.48 3.13
CA ALA A 97 -4.51 -8.31 2.28
C ALA A 97 -3.55 -8.62 1.13
N MET A 98 -2.49 -9.40 1.39
CA MET A 98 -1.54 -9.84 0.38
C MET A 98 -2.22 -10.70 -0.70
N LEU A 99 -3.07 -11.64 -0.30
CA LEU A 99 -3.82 -12.48 -1.24
C LEU A 99 -4.80 -11.66 -2.08
N GLU A 100 -5.54 -10.74 -1.45
CA GLU A 100 -6.46 -9.84 -2.14
C GLU A 100 -5.73 -8.93 -3.14
N PHE A 101 -4.52 -8.47 -2.81
CA PHE A 101 -3.70 -7.67 -3.72
C PHE A 101 -3.30 -8.46 -4.96
N PHE A 102 -2.82 -9.70 -4.81
CA PHE A 102 -2.42 -10.53 -5.96
C PHE A 102 -3.59 -11.00 -6.82
N GLN A 103 -4.83 -10.94 -6.31
CA GLN A 103 -6.04 -11.29 -7.04
C GLN A 103 -6.71 -10.10 -7.75
N ALA A 104 -6.34 -8.87 -7.38
CA ALA A 104 -6.92 -7.64 -7.92
C ALA A 104 -6.38 -7.31 -9.32
#